data_AF-A0AAJ7W1H3-F1
#
_entry.id   AF-A0AAJ7W1H3-F1
#
_cell.length_a   1.000
_cell.length_b   1.000
_cell.length_c   1.000
_cell.angle_alpha   90.00
_cell.angle_beta   90.00
_cell.angle_gamma   90.00
#
_symmetry.space_group_name_H-M   'P 1'
#
loop_
_entity.id
_entity.type
_entity.pdbx_description
1 polymer ?
#
loop_
_entity_poly.entity_id
_entity_poly.type
_entity_poly.pdbx_seq_one_letter_code
_entity_poly.pdbx_strand_id
1 'polypeptide(L)'
;MMTIDQIQWKTSALILLDDVTGALLNPKILSSIFDKTTLIGIPRIRTTLEQVVLSSIMRLDKDSMDKLFDLMIMIVKYQLSAATGPREVILLTLNHLDAIRDMVTDESARECIGLVHQMVVDLYGNMTMEDVWQARKECLEELDTYKVRVSILLRLGLQNNDTSFNHIKRNYNEDYKELRDTLKDLKLNRFDGDSRFLGSFDLFGDRVTSLGKNIYSSSCEMMPKSGKHNLQFAKDCGTKAELGMLAAQLGTEEALKRPFTLNLFVTENTDNLDSNNDNYDPNANLDMELTTNEKVKQNKEYKEKLDNIYADFFEDDQNETKVNMNLLDLLDEIE
;
A
#
# COMPACT_ATOMS: atom_id res chain seq x y z
N MET A 1 30.41 -9.58 0.40
CA MET A 1 30.50 -9.26 1.83
C MET A 1 29.72 -7.97 2.02
N MET A 2 28.60 -7.98 2.74
CA MET A 2 27.78 -6.77 2.95
C MET A 2 28.52 -5.82 3.89
N THR A 3 28.45 -4.51 3.63
CA THR A 3 29.05 -3.49 4.50
C THR A 3 28.22 -3.36 5.79
N ILE A 4 28.82 -2.85 6.87
CA ILE A 4 28.14 -2.66 8.16
C ILE A 4 26.88 -1.79 8.00
N ASP A 5 26.94 -0.75 7.17
CA ASP A 5 25.80 0.11 6.85
C ASP A 5 24.67 -0.64 6.13
N GLN A 6 25.00 -1.59 5.25
CA GLN A 6 24.01 -2.43 4.58
C GLN A 6 23.35 -3.43 5.54
N ILE A 7 24.09 -3.92 6.53
CA ILE A 7 23.56 -4.81 7.58
C ILE A 7 22.61 -4.00 8.47
N GLN A 8 23.03 -2.82 8.92
CA GLN A 8 22.22 -1.96 9.78
C GLN A 8 20.94 -1.50 9.07
N TRP A 9 21.03 -1.11 7.80
CA TRP A 9 19.86 -0.77 6.98
C TRP A 9 18.87 -1.94 6.87
N LYS A 10 19.38 -3.15 6.57
CA LYS A 10 18.54 -4.36 6.50
C LYS A 10 17.85 -4.66 7.81
N THR A 11 18.56 -4.56 8.93
CA THR A 11 17.98 -4.78 10.26
C THR A 11 16.89 -3.74 10.56
N SER A 12 17.13 -2.47 10.27
CA SER A 12 16.12 -1.41 10.46
C SER A 12 14.89 -1.59 9.57
N ALA A 13 15.06 -2.05 8.32
CA ALA A 13 13.94 -2.32 7.42
C ALA A 13 13.10 -3.53 7.87
N LEU A 14 13.73 -4.57 8.42
CA LEU A 14 13.01 -5.73 8.96
C LEU A 14 12.18 -5.35 10.19
N ILE A 15 12.78 -4.60 11.13
CA ILE A 15 12.07 -4.09 12.31
C ILE A 15 10.87 -3.24 11.89
N LEU A 16 11.05 -2.36 10.90
CA LEU A 16 9.96 -1.55 10.36
C LEU A 16 8.79 -2.41 9.86
N LEU A 17 9.08 -3.47 9.11
CA LEU A 17 8.06 -4.36 8.56
C LEU A 17 7.34 -5.14 9.65
N ASP A 18 8.07 -5.61 10.66
CA ASP A 18 7.49 -6.32 11.80
C ASP A 18 6.60 -5.37 12.65
N ASP A 19 7.04 -4.13 12.91
CA ASP A 19 6.25 -3.12 13.65
C ASP A 19 4.95 -2.73 12.92
N VAL A 20 5.04 -2.51 11.61
CA VAL A 20 3.89 -2.17 10.76
C VAL A 20 2.92 -3.35 10.67
N THR A 21 3.45 -4.56 10.49
CA THR A 21 2.62 -5.76 10.42
C THR A 21 1.94 -6.03 11.76
N GLY A 22 2.68 -5.95 12.87
CA GLY A 22 2.11 -6.13 14.21
C GLY A 22 0.98 -5.15 14.49
N ALA A 23 1.15 -3.87 14.09
CA ALA A 23 0.09 -2.89 14.19
C ALA A 23 -1.12 -3.23 13.32
N LEU A 24 -0.94 -3.64 12.05
CA LEU A 24 -2.03 -4.05 11.16
C LEU A 24 -2.80 -5.27 11.67
N LEU A 25 -2.11 -6.20 12.35
CA LEU A 25 -2.68 -7.41 12.93
C LEU A 25 -3.30 -7.19 14.31
N ASN A 26 -3.32 -5.95 14.82
CA ASN A 26 -3.94 -5.66 16.10
C ASN A 26 -5.43 -6.08 16.08
N PRO A 27 -5.90 -6.89 17.06
CA PRO A 27 -7.27 -7.38 17.09
C PRO A 27 -8.32 -6.27 17.04
N LYS A 28 -8.05 -5.07 17.58
CA LYS A 28 -8.97 -3.92 17.50
C LYS A 28 -9.17 -3.45 16.05
N ILE A 29 -8.11 -3.47 15.25
CA ILE A 29 -8.19 -3.17 13.81
C ILE A 29 -8.94 -4.29 13.09
N LEU A 30 -8.54 -5.54 13.31
CA LEU A 30 -9.13 -6.69 12.63
C LEU A 30 -10.63 -6.82 12.94
N SER A 31 -11.03 -6.74 14.21
CA SER A 31 -12.44 -6.75 14.62
C SER A 31 -13.23 -5.60 13.99
N SER A 32 -12.64 -4.39 13.90
CA SER A 32 -13.29 -3.29 13.21
C SER A 32 -13.47 -3.53 11.71
N ILE A 33 -12.52 -4.21 11.05
CA ILE A 33 -12.56 -4.50 9.60
C ILE A 33 -13.57 -5.60 9.27
N PHE A 34 -13.66 -6.62 10.12
CA PHE A 34 -14.55 -7.76 9.92
C PHE A 34 -15.93 -7.60 10.58
N ASP A 35 -16.19 -6.48 11.26
CA ASP A 35 -17.51 -6.14 11.78
C ASP A 35 -18.52 -5.94 10.63
N LYS A 36 -19.53 -6.80 10.59
CA LYS A 36 -20.59 -6.82 9.56
C LYS A 36 -21.52 -5.61 9.64
N THR A 37 -21.51 -4.84 10.73
CA THR A 37 -22.48 -3.76 10.98
C THR A 37 -22.01 -2.36 10.61
N THR A 38 -20.71 -2.14 10.47
CA THR A 38 -20.14 -0.80 10.30
C THR A 38 -19.41 -0.64 8.97
N LEU A 39 -19.95 0.19 8.07
CA LEU A 39 -19.22 0.57 6.85
C LEU A 39 -18.02 1.45 7.24
N ILE A 40 -16.80 0.99 6.97
CA ILE A 40 -15.59 1.79 7.23
C ILE A 40 -15.42 2.79 6.08
N GLY A 41 -15.68 4.08 6.37
CA GLY A 41 -15.40 5.16 5.43
C GLY A 41 -13.89 5.39 5.22
N ILE A 42 -13.52 5.93 4.05
CA ILE A 42 -12.13 6.27 3.71
C ILE A 42 -11.41 7.13 4.77
N PRO A 43 -12.04 8.12 5.44
CA PRO A 43 -11.39 8.88 6.50
C PRO A 43 -10.92 8.02 7.67
N ARG A 44 -11.70 6.98 8.02
CA ARG A 44 -11.34 6.06 9.11
C ARG A 44 -10.20 5.14 8.69
N ILE A 45 -10.22 4.62 7.45
CA ILE A 45 -9.08 3.89 6.86
C ILE A 45 -7.82 4.73 6.91
N ARG A 46 -7.92 6.02 6.55
CA ARG A 46 -6.79 6.94 6.60
C ARG A 46 -6.23 7.07 8.02
N THR A 47 -7.06 7.33 9.02
CA THR A 47 -6.61 7.42 10.41
C THR A 47 -5.93 6.14 10.88
N THR A 48 -6.49 4.97 10.56
CA THR A 48 -5.88 3.68 10.90
C THR A 48 -4.51 3.48 10.23
N LEU A 49 -4.38 3.85 8.95
CA LEU A 49 -3.10 3.76 8.24
C LEU A 49 -2.06 4.73 8.80
N GLU A 50 -2.46 5.95 9.16
CA GLU A 50 -1.59 6.90 9.84
C GLU A 50 -1.10 6.32 11.18
N GLN A 51 -1.97 5.70 11.97
CA GLN A 51 -1.61 5.03 13.23
C GLN A 51 -0.61 3.87 13.03
N VAL A 52 -0.83 3.04 12.02
CA VAL A 52 0.06 1.92 11.67
C VAL A 52 1.43 2.42 11.23
N VAL A 53 1.51 3.48 10.42
CA VAL A 53 2.79 4.08 10.03
C VAL A 53 3.54 4.61 11.25
N LEU A 54 2.82 5.07 12.28
CA LEU A 54 3.39 5.65 13.49
C LEU A 54 3.87 4.64 14.53
N SER A 55 3.38 3.40 14.50
CA SER A 55 3.97 2.31 15.29
C SER A 55 5.39 2.00 14.84
N SER A 56 5.70 2.35 13.59
CA SER A 56 7.01 2.13 13.01
C SER A 56 8.02 3.20 13.47
N ILE A 57 9.29 2.80 13.56
CA ILE A 57 10.41 3.71 13.89
C ILE A 57 10.54 4.84 12.85
N MET A 58 10.12 4.61 11.59
CA MET A 58 10.18 5.61 10.52
C MET A 58 8.93 6.48 10.50
N ARG A 59 9.01 7.62 11.18
CA ARG A 59 7.95 8.64 11.18
C ARG A 59 7.97 9.51 9.93
N LEU A 60 6.90 9.41 9.14
CA LEU A 60 6.63 10.26 7.97
C LEU A 60 6.21 11.67 8.40
N ASP A 61 6.62 12.69 7.64
CA ASP A 61 6.02 14.02 7.74
C ASP A 61 4.62 14.05 7.09
N LYS A 62 3.85 15.09 7.35
CA LYS A 62 2.47 15.20 6.87
C LYS A 62 2.36 15.12 5.34
N ASP A 63 3.21 15.86 4.62
CA ASP A 63 3.18 15.90 3.15
C ASP A 63 3.52 14.51 2.57
N SER A 64 4.45 13.80 3.21
CA SER A 64 4.82 12.45 2.78
C SER A 64 3.76 11.40 3.13
N MET A 65 3.04 11.56 4.24
CA MET A 65 1.91 10.70 4.60
C MET A 65 0.72 10.89 3.65
N ASP A 66 0.41 12.14 3.27
CA ASP A 66 -0.59 12.46 2.24
C ASP A 66 -0.27 11.76 0.92
N LYS A 67 0.97 11.91 0.46
CA LYS A 67 1.49 11.25 -0.75
C LYS A 67 1.42 9.73 -0.69
N LEU A 68 1.76 9.13 0.46
CA LEU A 68 1.68 7.69 0.66
C LEU A 68 0.23 7.20 0.58
N PHE A 69 -0.69 7.91 1.24
CA PHE A 69 -2.11 7.57 1.22
C PHE A 69 -2.68 7.66 -0.20
N ASP A 70 -2.39 8.74 -0.93
CA ASP A 70 -2.80 8.89 -2.33
C ASP A 70 -2.25 7.76 -3.21
N LEU A 71 -0.99 7.36 -3.00
CA LEU A 71 -0.40 6.23 -3.70
C LEU A 71 -1.17 4.94 -3.39
N MET A 72 -1.39 4.62 -2.11
CA MET A 72 -2.07 3.38 -1.70
C MET A 72 -3.49 3.32 -2.28
N ILE A 73 -4.26 4.41 -2.15
CA ILE A 73 -5.62 4.51 -2.67
C ILE A 73 -5.64 4.36 -4.19
N MET A 74 -4.77 5.06 -4.92
CA MET A 74 -4.74 4.98 -6.38
C MET A 74 -4.32 3.60 -6.89
N ILE A 75 -3.41 2.90 -6.19
CA ILE A 75 -3.01 1.53 -6.53
C ILE A 75 -4.17 0.56 -6.30
N VAL A 76 -4.85 0.63 -5.16
CA VAL A 76 -6.03 -0.21 -4.88
C VAL A 76 -7.15 0.07 -5.88
N LYS A 77 -7.42 1.35 -6.18
CA LYS A 77 -8.42 1.77 -7.19
C LYS A 77 -8.10 1.16 -8.56
N TYR A 78 -6.84 1.23 -8.99
CA TYR A 78 -6.41 0.61 -10.24
C TYR A 78 -6.58 -0.92 -10.20
N GLN A 79 -6.16 -1.58 -9.13
CA GLN A 79 -6.25 -3.05 -9.00
C GLN A 79 -7.70 -3.53 -9.04
N LEU A 80 -8.60 -2.89 -8.32
CA LEU A 80 -10.04 -3.17 -8.37
C LEU A 80 -10.61 -2.88 -9.75
N SER A 81 -10.28 -1.74 -10.36
CA SER A 81 -10.74 -1.37 -11.70
C SER A 81 -10.33 -2.40 -12.75
N ALA A 82 -9.13 -2.97 -12.60
CA ALA A 82 -8.57 -3.92 -13.55
C ALA A 82 -8.90 -5.39 -13.26
N ALA A 83 -9.59 -5.71 -12.17
CA ALA A 83 -10.09 -7.06 -11.92
C ALA A 83 -11.12 -7.48 -12.99
N THR A 84 -10.99 -8.69 -13.49
CA THR A 84 -11.78 -9.25 -14.59
C THR A 84 -13.04 -9.97 -14.12
N GLY A 85 -13.07 -10.39 -12.85
CA GLY A 85 -14.22 -11.00 -12.21
C GLY A 85 -14.12 -10.99 -10.68
N PRO A 86 -15.19 -11.43 -9.99
CA PRO A 86 -15.31 -11.39 -8.54
C PRO A 86 -14.29 -12.27 -7.82
N ARG A 87 -13.84 -13.37 -8.44
CA ARG A 87 -12.88 -14.25 -7.79
C ARG A 87 -11.49 -13.61 -7.75
N GLU A 88 -11.12 -12.87 -8.79
CA GLU A 88 -9.89 -12.08 -8.86
C GLU A 88 -9.83 -10.98 -7.80
N VAL A 89 -10.99 -10.43 -7.41
CA VAL A 89 -11.10 -9.45 -6.31
C VAL A 89 -10.72 -10.07 -4.96
N ILE A 90 -10.99 -11.35 -4.76
CA ILE A 90 -10.54 -12.03 -3.56
C ILE A 90 -9.08 -12.44 -3.71
N LEU A 91 -8.68 -12.99 -4.86
CA LEU A 91 -7.31 -13.40 -5.13
C LEU A 91 -6.30 -12.25 -5.00
N LEU A 92 -6.65 -11.02 -5.39
CA LEU A 92 -5.75 -9.86 -5.17
C LEU A 92 -5.55 -9.58 -3.68
N THR A 93 -6.60 -9.74 -2.86
CA THR A 93 -6.51 -9.58 -1.40
C THR A 93 -5.63 -10.68 -0.80
N LEU A 94 -5.78 -11.92 -1.29
CA LEU A 94 -4.95 -13.04 -0.87
C LEU A 94 -3.48 -12.86 -1.27
N ASN A 95 -3.21 -12.33 -2.47
CA ASN A 95 -1.84 -11.99 -2.90
C ASN A 95 -1.21 -10.92 -1.98
N HIS A 96 -1.99 -9.95 -1.49
CA HIS A 96 -1.49 -8.97 -0.52
C HIS A 96 -1.15 -9.64 0.81
N LEU A 97 -2.00 -10.55 1.31
CA LEU A 97 -1.74 -11.31 2.54
C LEU A 97 -0.52 -12.23 2.40
N ASP A 98 -0.38 -12.91 1.26
CA ASP A 98 0.79 -13.73 0.95
C ASP A 98 2.07 -12.88 0.98
N ALA A 99 2.03 -11.69 0.37
CA ALA A 99 3.16 -10.78 0.38
C ALA A 99 3.52 -10.31 1.80
N ILE A 100 2.53 -9.97 2.63
CA ILE A 100 2.77 -9.56 4.03
C ILE A 100 3.37 -10.75 4.80
N ARG A 101 2.83 -11.95 4.65
CA ARG A 101 3.38 -13.18 5.27
C ARG A 101 4.82 -13.42 4.89
N ASP A 102 5.17 -13.21 3.62
CA ASP A 102 6.53 -13.41 3.10
C ASP A 102 7.52 -12.31 3.55
N MET A 103 7.02 -11.13 3.94
CA MET A 103 7.82 -10.00 4.40
C MET A 103 8.20 -10.07 5.89
N VAL A 104 7.45 -10.82 6.68
CA VAL A 104 7.52 -10.84 8.14
C VAL A 104 8.45 -11.94 8.64
N THR A 105 9.28 -11.63 9.64
CA THR A 105 10.22 -12.61 10.19
C THR A 105 9.64 -13.38 11.37
N ASP A 106 8.78 -12.72 12.15
CA ASP A 106 8.15 -13.31 13.33
C ASP A 106 7.17 -14.45 12.97
N GLU A 107 7.22 -15.55 13.73
CA GLU A 107 6.37 -16.72 13.51
C GLU A 107 4.93 -16.45 13.97
N SER A 108 4.76 -15.77 15.10
CA SER A 108 3.43 -15.51 15.66
C SER A 108 2.61 -14.59 14.74
N ALA A 109 3.26 -13.57 14.17
CA ALA A 109 2.64 -12.72 13.15
C ALA A 109 2.29 -13.50 11.88
N ARG A 110 3.13 -14.47 11.45
CA ARG A 110 2.81 -15.34 10.31
C ARG A 110 1.62 -16.26 10.59
N GLU A 111 1.48 -16.78 11.80
CA GLU A 111 0.29 -17.52 12.25
C GLU A 111 -0.96 -16.63 12.26
N CYS A 112 -0.86 -15.41 12.80
CA CYS A 112 -1.95 -14.43 12.78
C CYS A 112 -2.39 -14.08 11.35
N ILE A 113 -1.46 -13.92 10.41
CA ILE A 113 -1.78 -13.70 8.99
C ILE A 113 -2.51 -14.92 8.41
N GLY A 114 -2.13 -16.14 8.81
CA GLY A 114 -2.85 -17.36 8.47
C GLY A 114 -4.30 -17.35 8.95
N LEU A 115 -4.55 -16.85 10.16
CA LEU A 115 -5.92 -16.69 10.70
C LEU A 115 -6.71 -15.63 9.93
N VAL A 116 -6.11 -14.46 9.65
CA VAL A 116 -6.74 -13.42 8.82
C VAL A 116 -7.07 -13.95 7.43
N HIS A 117 -6.17 -14.75 6.85
CA HIS A 117 -6.43 -15.40 5.57
C HIS A 117 -7.66 -16.30 5.64
N GLN A 118 -7.77 -17.14 6.68
CA GLN A 118 -8.93 -18.00 6.89
C GLN A 118 -10.22 -17.17 7.02
N MET A 119 -10.19 -16.08 7.81
CA MET A 119 -11.35 -15.17 7.95
C MET A 119 -11.80 -14.57 6.61
N VAL A 120 -10.85 -14.17 5.74
CA VAL A 120 -11.17 -13.66 4.38
C VAL A 120 -11.84 -14.75 3.54
N VAL A 121 -11.28 -15.96 3.54
CA VAL A 121 -11.82 -17.08 2.75
C VAL A 121 -13.20 -17.49 3.25
N ASP A 122 -13.42 -17.53 4.56
CA ASP A 122 -14.71 -17.92 5.14
C ASP A 122 -15.80 -16.86 4.91
N LEU A 123 -15.43 -15.58 5.01
CA LEU A 123 -16.35 -14.47 4.76
C LEU A 123 -16.74 -14.40 3.27
N TYR A 124 -15.75 -14.23 2.40
CA TYR A 124 -16.00 -13.96 0.98
C TYR A 124 -16.25 -15.22 0.17
N GLY A 125 -15.68 -16.37 0.55
CA GLY A 125 -15.89 -17.64 -0.16
C GLY A 125 -17.35 -18.09 -0.14
N ASN A 126 -18.11 -17.69 0.88
CA ASN A 126 -19.52 -18.01 1.03
C ASN A 126 -20.47 -16.99 0.36
N MET A 127 -19.96 -15.84 -0.07
CA MET A 127 -20.71 -14.83 -0.82
C MET A 127 -20.93 -15.28 -2.27
N THR A 128 -21.99 -14.75 -2.89
CA THR A 128 -22.21 -14.99 -4.31
C THR A 128 -21.25 -14.18 -5.16
N MET A 129 -21.01 -14.63 -6.39
CA MET A 129 -20.20 -13.91 -7.36
C MET A 129 -20.72 -12.48 -7.58
N GLU A 130 -22.05 -12.30 -7.60
CA GLU A 130 -22.66 -10.99 -7.75
C GLU A 130 -22.43 -10.09 -6.54
N ASP A 131 -22.56 -10.61 -5.31
CA ASP A 131 -22.37 -9.80 -4.10
C ASP A 131 -20.95 -9.21 -4.06
N VAL A 132 -19.94 -10.01 -4.40
CA VAL A 132 -18.54 -9.55 -4.45
C VAL A 132 -18.31 -8.57 -5.61
N TRP A 133 -18.95 -8.81 -6.76
CA TRP A 133 -18.85 -7.89 -7.89
C TRP A 133 -19.52 -6.54 -7.62
N GLN A 134 -20.63 -6.56 -6.86
CA GLN A 134 -21.33 -5.38 -6.40
C GLN A 134 -20.53 -4.62 -5.34
N ALA A 135 -19.94 -5.31 -4.36
CA ALA A 135 -19.04 -4.71 -3.38
C ALA A 135 -17.84 -4.01 -4.07
N ARG A 136 -17.22 -4.66 -5.07
CA ARG A 136 -16.18 -4.04 -5.91
C ARG A 136 -16.66 -2.74 -6.55
N LYS A 137 -17.88 -2.73 -7.10
CA LYS A 137 -18.45 -1.55 -7.76
C LYS A 137 -18.64 -0.41 -6.76
N GLU A 138 -19.19 -0.69 -5.58
CA GLU A 138 -19.37 0.29 -4.50
C GLU A 138 -18.03 0.88 -4.05
N CYS A 139 -17.01 0.04 -3.87
CA CYS A 139 -15.65 0.52 -3.58
C CYS A 139 -15.15 1.47 -4.68
N LEU A 140 -15.36 1.13 -5.96
CA LEU A 140 -14.90 1.99 -7.07
C LEU A 140 -15.65 3.32 -7.15
N GLU A 141 -16.92 3.34 -6.79
CA GLU A 141 -17.74 4.57 -6.70
C GLU A 141 -17.24 5.49 -5.59
N GLU A 142 -17.00 4.95 -4.38
CA GLU A 142 -16.39 5.69 -3.27
C GLU A 142 -15.00 6.25 -3.63
N LEU A 143 -14.22 5.48 -4.40
CA LEU A 143 -12.89 5.88 -4.84
C LEU A 143 -12.87 6.80 -6.06
N ASP A 144 -14.01 7.11 -6.71
CA ASP A 144 -14.03 7.89 -7.96
C ASP A 144 -13.43 9.29 -7.79
N THR A 145 -13.67 9.91 -6.64
CA THR A 145 -13.20 11.26 -6.29
C THR A 145 -11.67 11.39 -6.26
N TYR A 146 -10.95 10.28 -6.04
CA TYR A 146 -9.49 10.25 -5.99
C TYR A 146 -8.91 10.21 -7.42
N LYS A 147 -8.36 11.33 -7.87
CA LYS A 147 -7.81 11.52 -9.23
C LYS A 147 -6.37 12.05 -9.14
N VAL A 148 -5.48 11.21 -8.63
CA VAL A 148 -4.07 11.56 -8.45
C VAL A 148 -3.19 10.81 -9.48
N ARG A 149 -2.22 11.51 -10.06
CA ARG A 149 -1.29 10.93 -11.04
C ARG A 149 -0.18 10.15 -10.33
N VAL A 150 -0.14 8.84 -10.49
CA VAL A 150 0.87 8.00 -9.85
C VAL A 150 2.01 7.71 -10.83
N SER A 151 3.23 8.11 -10.46
CA SER A 151 4.41 7.99 -11.33
C SER A 151 4.66 6.57 -11.84
N ILE A 152 4.52 5.55 -10.98
CA ILE A 152 4.69 4.15 -11.39
C ILE A 152 3.62 3.70 -12.39
N LEU A 153 2.35 4.10 -12.21
CA LEU A 153 1.29 3.73 -13.15
C LEU A 153 1.46 4.42 -14.50
N LEU A 154 1.85 5.71 -14.49
CA LEU A 154 2.18 6.46 -15.71
C LEU A 154 3.35 5.80 -16.46
N ARG A 155 4.43 5.46 -15.75
CA ARG A 155 5.62 4.82 -16.33
C ARG A 155 5.32 3.45 -16.95
N LEU A 156 4.39 2.70 -16.35
CA LEU A 156 3.95 1.40 -16.86
C LEU A 156 2.88 1.53 -17.96
N GLY A 157 2.42 2.75 -18.29
CA GLY A 157 1.35 2.99 -19.24
C GLY A 157 -0.02 2.51 -18.75
N LEU A 158 -0.18 2.29 -17.43
CA LEU A 158 -1.41 1.83 -16.78
C LEU A 158 -2.33 2.98 -16.39
N GLN A 159 -1.79 4.20 -16.35
CA GLN A 159 -2.53 5.43 -16.14
C GLN A 159 -2.15 6.44 -17.24
N ASN A 160 -3.11 7.26 -17.65
CA ASN A 160 -2.93 8.36 -18.58
C ASN A 160 -2.73 9.69 -17.85
N ASN A 161 -2.30 10.72 -18.57
CA ASN A 161 -2.13 12.07 -18.00
C ASN A 161 -3.43 12.70 -17.50
N ASP A 162 -4.59 12.26 -18.01
CA ASP A 162 -5.93 12.67 -17.57
C ASP A 162 -6.42 11.88 -16.34
N THR A 163 -5.55 11.10 -15.70
CA THR A 163 -5.81 10.20 -14.56
C THR A 163 -6.63 8.95 -14.87
N SER A 164 -7.10 8.76 -16.10
CA SER A 164 -7.80 7.54 -16.51
C SER A 164 -6.87 6.33 -16.54
N PHE A 165 -7.43 5.14 -16.36
CA PHE A 165 -6.66 3.89 -16.36
C PHE A 165 -6.72 3.16 -17.70
N ASN A 166 -5.59 2.57 -18.07
CA ASN A 166 -5.47 1.66 -19.20
C ASN A 166 -5.48 0.21 -18.69
N HIS A 167 -6.43 -0.58 -19.17
CA HIS A 167 -6.52 -2.00 -18.82
C HIS A 167 -5.77 -2.86 -19.83
N ILE A 168 -4.66 -3.44 -19.41
CA ILE A 168 -3.90 -4.41 -20.21
C ILE A 168 -4.58 -5.78 -20.08
N LYS A 169 -4.79 -6.46 -21.21
CA LYS A 169 -5.26 -7.86 -21.22
C LYS A 169 -4.22 -8.75 -20.54
N ARG A 170 -4.64 -9.47 -19.50
CA ARG A 170 -3.80 -10.39 -18.72
C ARG A 170 -4.11 -11.83 -19.11
N ASN A 171 -3.21 -12.74 -18.68
CA ASN A 171 -3.41 -14.18 -18.86
C ASN A 171 -4.60 -14.69 -18.04
N TYR A 172 -4.78 -14.13 -16.84
CA TYR A 172 -5.93 -14.39 -16.00
C TYR A 172 -7.12 -13.58 -16.50
N ASN A 173 -8.24 -14.25 -16.76
CA ASN A 173 -9.51 -13.64 -17.11
C ASN A 173 -10.66 -14.60 -16.75
N GLU A 174 -11.64 -14.09 -16.00
CA GLU A 174 -12.83 -14.86 -15.61
C GLU A 174 -13.97 -14.76 -16.61
N ASP A 175 -13.91 -13.83 -17.57
CA ASP A 175 -15.00 -13.50 -18.50
C ASP A 175 -16.35 -13.29 -17.79
N TYR A 176 -16.31 -12.85 -16.53
CA TYR A 176 -17.47 -12.78 -15.65
C TYR A 176 -18.57 -11.88 -16.20
N LYS A 177 -18.22 -10.80 -16.89
CA LYS A 177 -19.20 -9.90 -17.53
C LYS A 177 -20.04 -10.60 -18.59
N GLU A 178 -19.46 -11.55 -19.31
CA GLU A 178 -20.14 -12.32 -20.36
C GLU A 178 -20.95 -13.47 -19.76
N LEU A 179 -20.41 -14.10 -18.71
CA LEU A 179 -21.00 -15.25 -18.03
C LEU A 179 -21.90 -14.87 -16.83
N ARG A 180 -22.14 -13.57 -16.61
CA ARG A 180 -22.79 -13.04 -15.40
C ARG A 180 -24.11 -13.72 -15.11
N ASP A 181 -24.96 -13.90 -16.13
CA ASP A 181 -26.29 -14.49 -15.94
C ASP A 181 -26.25 -15.94 -15.44
N THR A 182 -25.16 -16.66 -15.71
CA THR A 182 -24.96 -18.06 -15.27
C THR A 182 -24.24 -18.13 -13.93
N LEU A 183 -23.31 -17.22 -13.67
CA LEU A 183 -22.40 -17.30 -12.52
C LEU A 183 -22.85 -16.48 -11.31
N LYS A 184 -23.73 -15.49 -11.49
CA LYS A 184 -24.13 -14.52 -10.44
C LYS A 184 -24.52 -15.15 -9.10
N ASP A 185 -25.32 -16.22 -9.12
CA ASP A 185 -25.90 -16.85 -7.92
C ASP A 185 -25.00 -17.95 -7.34
N LEU A 186 -23.88 -18.26 -8.01
CA LEU A 186 -22.92 -19.24 -7.52
C LEU A 186 -22.09 -18.63 -6.41
N LYS A 187 -21.81 -19.43 -5.38
CA LYS A 187 -20.84 -19.07 -4.35
C LYS A 187 -19.42 -19.21 -4.89
N LEU A 188 -18.54 -18.32 -4.43
CA LEU A 188 -17.13 -18.32 -4.81
C LEU A 188 -16.43 -19.65 -4.54
N ASN A 189 -16.70 -20.29 -3.39
CA ASN A 189 -16.10 -21.57 -3.01
C ASN A 189 -16.66 -22.80 -3.75
N ARG A 190 -17.78 -22.67 -4.47
CA ARG A 190 -18.41 -23.79 -5.20
C ARG A 190 -18.05 -23.85 -6.67
N PHE A 191 -17.29 -22.88 -7.15
CA PHE A 191 -16.93 -22.80 -8.56
C PHE A 191 -15.65 -23.61 -8.83
N ASP A 192 -15.84 -24.84 -9.31
CA ASP A 192 -14.77 -25.78 -9.72
C ASP A 192 -14.68 -25.85 -11.26
N GLY A 193 -14.49 -24.68 -11.90
CA GLY A 193 -14.24 -24.60 -13.34
C GLY A 193 -12.86 -25.16 -13.71
N ASP A 194 -12.74 -25.76 -14.90
CA ASP A 194 -11.57 -26.54 -15.36
C ASP A 194 -10.21 -25.91 -14.98
N SER A 195 -9.49 -26.64 -14.14
CA SER A 195 -8.71 -26.15 -12.98
C SER A 195 -7.27 -25.68 -13.29
N ARG A 196 -7.06 -24.97 -14.40
CA ARG A 196 -5.69 -24.51 -14.77
C ARG A 196 -5.49 -23.00 -14.83
N PHE A 197 -6.58 -22.24 -14.92
CA PHE A 197 -6.50 -20.77 -15.03
C PHE A 197 -7.15 -20.06 -13.84
N LEU A 198 -7.71 -20.81 -12.89
CA LEU A 198 -8.36 -20.29 -11.70
C LEU A 198 -7.41 -20.36 -10.50
N GLY A 199 -7.12 -19.23 -9.84
CA GLY A 199 -6.17 -19.17 -8.73
C GLY A 199 -6.65 -19.86 -7.46
N SER A 200 -5.83 -20.52 -6.65
CA SER A 200 -6.31 -21.17 -5.43
C SER A 200 -6.63 -20.18 -4.29
N PHE A 201 -7.57 -20.54 -3.41
CA PHE A 201 -7.85 -19.87 -2.13
C PHE A 201 -7.09 -20.50 -0.95
N ASP A 202 -6.35 -21.59 -1.17
CA ASP A 202 -5.58 -22.26 -0.13
C ASP A 202 -4.47 -21.37 0.41
N LEU A 203 -4.02 -21.59 1.65
CA LEU A 203 -2.98 -20.77 2.30
C LEU A 203 -1.66 -20.72 1.51
N PHE A 204 -1.33 -21.80 0.80
CA PHE A 204 -0.12 -21.89 -0.03
C PHE A 204 -0.44 -22.18 -1.51
N GLY A 205 -1.63 -21.79 -1.95
CA GLY A 205 -2.08 -22.01 -3.33
C GLY A 205 -1.55 -20.95 -4.30
N ASP A 206 -1.36 -21.32 -5.58
CA ASP A 206 -1.02 -20.34 -6.62
C ASP A 206 -2.22 -19.47 -6.98
N ARG A 207 -2.11 -18.16 -6.80
CA ARG A 207 -3.18 -17.20 -7.12
C ARG A 207 -3.38 -16.99 -8.61
N VAL A 208 -2.40 -17.34 -9.47
CA VAL A 208 -2.41 -17.18 -10.96
C VAL A 208 -2.52 -15.72 -11.46
N THR A 209 -3.25 -14.84 -10.78
CA THR A 209 -3.33 -13.41 -11.09
C THR A 209 -2.07 -12.65 -10.70
N SER A 210 -1.78 -11.58 -11.46
CA SER A 210 -0.73 -10.61 -11.14
C SER A 210 -1.23 -9.43 -10.31
N LEU A 211 -2.55 -9.27 -10.13
CA LEU A 211 -3.11 -8.29 -9.21
C LEU A 211 -2.80 -8.64 -7.76
N GLY A 212 -2.59 -7.64 -6.93
CA GLY A 212 -2.16 -7.85 -5.52
C GLY A 212 -0.67 -8.15 -5.35
N LYS A 213 0.09 -8.34 -6.43
CA LYS A 213 1.56 -8.47 -6.37
C LYS A 213 2.24 -7.11 -6.34
N ASN A 214 3.45 -7.06 -5.79
CA ASN A 214 4.26 -5.85 -5.71
C ASN A 214 4.54 -5.25 -7.11
N ILE A 215 3.98 -4.08 -7.38
CA ILE A 215 4.12 -3.33 -8.64
C ILE A 215 5.56 -2.82 -8.89
N TYR A 216 6.36 -2.71 -7.84
CA TYR A 216 7.77 -2.31 -7.93
C TYR A 216 8.70 -3.50 -8.17
N SER A 217 8.18 -4.74 -8.13
CA SER A 217 8.99 -5.91 -8.44
C SER A 217 9.39 -5.91 -9.92
N SER A 218 10.65 -6.22 -10.18
CA SER A 218 11.18 -6.37 -11.54
C SER A 218 10.51 -7.50 -12.34
N SER A 219 9.84 -8.43 -11.66
CA SER A 219 9.06 -9.53 -12.24
C SER A 219 7.58 -9.20 -12.44
N CYS A 220 7.15 -7.94 -12.24
CA CYS A 220 5.75 -7.57 -12.40
C CYS A 220 5.32 -7.75 -13.86
N GLU A 221 4.50 -8.76 -14.12
CA GLU A 221 3.95 -9.10 -15.46
C GLU A 221 3.03 -8.02 -16.03
N MET A 222 2.79 -6.93 -15.29
CA MET A 222 2.06 -5.75 -15.77
C MET A 222 2.84 -4.91 -16.77
N MET A 223 4.10 -5.24 -17.05
CA MET A 223 4.88 -4.61 -18.12
C MET A 223 4.32 -5.01 -19.49
N PRO A 224 3.89 -4.06 -20.34
CA PRO A 224 3.50 -4.37 -21.71
C PRO A 224 4.69 -4.99 -22.48
N LYS A 225 4.51 -6.18 -23.08
CA LYS A 225 5.54 -6.90 -23.86
C LYS A 225 5.91 -6.23 -25.20
N SER A 226 5.43 -5.02 -25.47
CA SER A 226 5.73 -4.26 -26.69
C SER A 226 6.66 -3.10 -26.37
N GLY A 227 7.97 -3.33 -26.50
CA GLY A 227 8.97 -2.26 -26.52
C GLY A 227 10.29 -2.64 -25.86
N LYS A 228 11.19 -3.26 -26.63
CA LYS A 228 12.63 -3.38 -26.29
C LYS A 228 13.35 -2.02 -26.32
N HIS A 229 12.69 -0.93 -25.95
CA HIS A 229 13.33 0.37 -25.78
C HIS A 229 13.03 0.88 -24.38
N ASN A 230 14.09 1.31 -23.71
CA ASN A 230 14.11 2.04 -22.44
C ASN A 230 14.31 1.21 -21.15
N LEU A 231 15.11 0.14 -21.24
CA LEU A 231 15.88 -0.35 -20.09
C LEU A 231 17.06 0.58 -19.70
N GLN A 232 17.13 1.76 -20.31
CA GLN A 232 18.22 2.73 -20.18
C GLN A 232 17.81 4.05 -19.49
N PHE A 233 16.53 4.24 -19.18
CA PHE A 233 16.06 5.41 -18.43
C PHE A 233 16.07 5.22 -16.91
N ALA A 234 16.50 4.04 -16.42
CA ALA A 234 16.83 3.81 -15.01
C ALA A 234 18.27 4.24 -14.66
N LYS A 235 18.95 4.98 -15.54
CA LYS A 235 20.31 5.46 -15.34
C LYS A 235 20.31 6.99 -15.34
N ASP A 236 20.67 7.55 -14.19
CA ASP A 236 21.19 8.91 -14.02
C ASP A 236 20.23 10.11 -14.20
N CYS A 237 19.10 10.14 -13.48
CA CYS A 237 18.56 11.43 -13.04
C CYS A 237 18.38 11.44 -11.51
N GLY A 238 19.24 12.19 -10.80
CA GLY A 238 19.08 12.49 -9.37
C GLY A 238 19.90 11.64 -8.41
N THR A 239 19.94 10.32 -8.56
CA THR A 239 20.41 9.43 -7.47
C THR A 239 21.87 9.66 -7.06
N LYS A 240 22.77 10.00 -8.00
CA LYS A 240 24.18 10.29 -7.68
C LYS A 240 24.39 11.66 -7.02
N ALA A 241 23.56 12.64 -7.36
CA ALA A 241 23.58 13.96 -6.73
C ALA A 241 22.95 13.91 -5.33
N GLU A 242 21.87 13.14 -5.18
CA GLU A 242 21.21 12.88 -3.89
C GLU A 242 22.10 12.08 -2.94
N LEU A 243 22.78 11.04 -3.42
CA LEU A 243 23.78 10.30 -2.63
C LEU A 243 24.98 11.17 -2.26
N GLY A 244 25.40 12.08 -3.14
CA GLY A 244 26.44 13.07 -2.85
C GLY A 244 26.03 14.07 -1.78
N MET A 245 24.77 14.50 -1.80
CA MET A 245 24.21 15.43 -0.81
C MET A 245 24.03 14.74 0.56
N LEU A 246 23.58 13.48 0.57
CA LEU A 246 23.48 12.65 1.78
C LEU A 246 24.87 12.38 2.39
N ALA A 247 25.87 12.08 1.56
CA ALA A 247 27.25 11.88 2.03
C ALA A 247 27.84 13.16 2.65
N ALA A 248 27.49 14.34 2.12
CA ALA A 248 27.88 15.63 2.70
C ALA A 248 27.15 15.93 4.03
N GLN A 249 25.88 15.51 4.16
CA GLN A 249 25.08 15.70 5.38
C GLN A 249 25.43 14.72 6.51
N LEU A 250 25.99 13.54 6.19
CA LEU A 250 26.47 12.56 7.18
C LEU A 250 27.91 12.82 7.63
N GLY A 251 28.60 13.81 7.03
CA GLY A 251 30.04 14.04 7.15
C GLY A 251 30.50 15.18 8.07
N THR A 252 29.61 15.87 8.77
CA THR A 252 30.01 16.82 9.83
C THR A 252 29.03 16.76 10.99
N GLU A 253 29.58 16.62 12.19
CA GLU A 253 28.92 16.50 13.48
C GLU A 253 27.79 17.52 13.65
N GLU A 254 26.54 17.05 13.61
CA GLU A 254 25.50 17.30 14.62
C GLU A 254 24.22 16.55 14.23
N ALA A 255 23.79 15.64 15.11
CA ALA A 255 22.64 14.77 14.91
C ALA A 255 21.33 15.56 14.91
N LEU A 256 20.88 15.99 13.72
CA LEU A 256 19.52 16.48 13.53
C LEU A 256 18.62 15.34 13.01
N LYS A 257 17.80 14.80 13.91
CA LYS A 257 16.63 13.96 13.58
C LYS A 257 15.64 14.77 12.74
N ARG A 258 15.79 14.78 11.41
CA ARG A 258 14.84 15.39 10.47
C ARG A 258 13.97 14.30 9.82
N PRO A 259 12.65 14.51 9.66
CA PRO A 259 11.79 13.54 8.99
C PRO A 259 12.17 13.38 7.51
N PHE A 260 11.92 12.20 6.98
CA PHE A 260 12.23 11.82 5.59
C PHE A 260 11.09 12.22 4.66
N THR A 261 11.43 12.78 3.49
CA THR A 261 10.44 13.19 2.48
C THR A 261 10.47 12.26 1.27
N LEU A 262 9.31 11.74 0.87
CA LEU A 262 9.19 10.78 -0.24
C LEU A 262 8.73 11.47 -1.53
N ASN A 263 9.53 11.37 -2.61
CA ASN A 263 9.18 11.90 -3.94
C ASN A 263 8.56 10.79 -4.81
N LEU A 264 7.25 10.60 -4.69
CA LEU A 264 6.48 9.58 -5.44
C LEU A 264 5.75 10.13 -6.67
N PHE A 265 5.71 11.44 -6.85
CA PHE A 265 4.86 12.13 -7.84
C PHE A 265 5.71 12.95 -8.82
N VAL A 266 5.24 13.05 -10.06
CA VAL A 266 5.87 13.92 -11.07
C VAL A 266 5.71 15.36 -10.59
N THR A 267 6.82 16.02 -10.29
CA THR A 267 6.82 17.45 -9.97
C THR A 267 6.53 18.20 -11.26
N GLU A 268 5.44 18.97 -11.33
CA GLU A 268 5.04 19.72 -12.54
C GLU A 268 5.99 20.88 -12.92
N ASN A 269 7.16 20.99 -12.29
CA ASN A 269 8.08 22.12 -12.47
C ASN A 269 9.43 21.76 -13.13
N THR A 270 9.53 20.63 -13.83
CA THR A 270 10.77 20.26 -14.56
C THR A 270 10.65 20.38 -16.07
N ASP A 271 9.82 21.30 -16.57
CA ASP A 271 9.88 21.75 -17.95
C ASP A 271 10.37 23.20 -17.96
N ASN A 272 11.57 23.40 -18.55
CA ASN A 272 12.33 24.65 -18.74
C ASN A 272 13.42 24.97 -17.70
N LEU A 273 14.53 24.23 -17.76
CA LEU A 273 15.84 24.83 -17.51
C LEU A 273 16.82 24.34 -18.56
N ASP A 274 16.79 25.01 -19.71
CA ASP A 274 17.94 25.04 -20.61
C ASP A 274 18.42 26.50 -20.72
N SER A 275 19.70 26.69 -20.44
CA SER A 275 20.56 27.84 -20.73
C SER A 275 20.38 29.17 -19.96
N ASN A 276 21.38 29.44 -19.10
CA ASN A 276 22.06 30.72 -18.85
C ASN A 276 21.21 31.98 -18.61
N ASN A 277 21.12 32.41 -17.35
CA ASN A 277 21.47 33.78 -16.97
C ASN A 277 21.58 33.93 -15.44
N ASP A 278 22.76 34.36 -14.99
CA ASP A 278 22.98 34.89 -13.66
C ASP A 278 22.16 36.17 -13.48
N ASN A 279 21.18 36.15 -12.58
CA ASN A 279 20.71 37.35 -11.89
C ASN A 279 20.10 36.95 -10.54
N TYR A 280 20.87 37.19 -9.48
CA TYR A 280 20.47 37.07 -8.08
C TYR A 280 19.48 38.20 -7.74
N ASP A 281 18.21 37.85 -7.47
CA ASP A 281 17.23 38.73 -6.82
C ASP A 281 17.22 38.43 -5.30
N PRO A 282 17.59 39.38 -4.41
CA PRO A 282 17.69 39.15 -2.97
C PRO A 282 16.35 38.96 -2.25
N ASN A 283 15.20 39.18 -2.91
CA ASN A 283 13.89 39.18 -2.23
C ASN A 283 13.21 37.81 -2.12
N ALA A 284 13.74 36.75 -2.75
CA ALA A 284 13.16 35.40 -2.70
C ALA A 284 13.44 34.63 -1.39
N ASN A 285 14.37 35.11 -0.55
CA ASN A 285 14.75 34.42 0.70
C ASN A 285 13.71 34.57 1.83
N LEU A 286 12.97 35.68 1.89
CA LEU A 286 12.06 35.94 3.01
C LEU A 286 10.79 35.08 2.94
N ASP A 287 10.25 34.87 1.73
CA ASP A 287 9.08 34.02 1.50
C ASP A 287 9.41 32.53 1.70
N MET A 288 10.63 32.12 1.36
CA MET A 288 11.10 30.75 1.57
C MET A 288 11.33 30.42 3.05
N GLU A 289 11.78 31.39 3.85
CA GLU A 289 12.00 31.24 5.29
C GLU A 289 10.68 31.25 6.09
N LEU A 290 9.69 32.05 5.67
CA LEU A 290 8.35 32.04 6.24
C LEU A 290 7.60 30.72 5.96
N THR A 291 7.61 30.27 4.71
CA THR A 291 6.95 29.01 4.31
C THR A 291 7.61 27.77 4.93
N THR A 292 8.94 27.77 5.08
CA THR A 292 9.64 26.69 5.79
C THR A 292 9.36 26.71 7.29
N ASN A 293 9.30 27.88 7.94
CA ASN A 293 8.92 27.98 9.35
C ASN A 293 7.47 27.57 9.60
N GLU A 294 6.53 27.91 8.71
CA GLU A 294 5.14 27.45 8.78
C GLU A 294 5.03 25.94 8.60
N LYS A 295 5.73 25.36 7.62
CA LYS A 295 5.78 23.89 7.43
C LYS A 295 6.38 23.16 8.62
N VAL A 296 7.44 23.70 9.22
CA VAL A 296 8.07 23.13 10.42
C VAL A 296 7.10 23.19 11.61
N LYS A 297 6.37 24.30 11.78
CA LYS A 297 5.36 24.45 12.83
C LYS A 297 4.18 23.49 12.63
N GLN A 298 3.66 23.38 11.41
CA GLN A 298 2.58 22.45 11.07
C GLN A 298 2.98 21.00 11.27
N ASN A 299 4.22 20.62 10.91
CA ASN A 299 4.74 19.27 11.15
C ASN A 299 4.93 18.97 12.64
N LYS A 300 5.29 19.97 13.45
CA LYS A 300 5.37 19.82 14.90
C LYS A 300 3.98 19.60 15.51
N GLU A 301 3.00 20.40 15.14
CA GLU A 301 1.61 20.26 15.60
C GLU A 301 0.97 18.95 15.12
N TYR A 302 1.28 18.51 13.89
CA TYR A 302 0.87 17.20 13.38
C TYR A 302 1.46 16.09 14.23
N LYS A 303 2.76 16.14 14.52
CA LYS A 303 3.45 15.16 15.36
C LYS A 303 2.85 15.07 16.77
N GLU A 304 2.55 16.20 17.40
CA GLU A 304 1.92 16.22 18.75
C GLU A 304 0.50 15.62 18.72
N LYS A 305 -0.30 15.91 17.69
CA LYS A 305 -1.62 15.27 17.51
C LYS A 305 -1.51 13.76 17.33
N LEU A 306 -0.50 13.32 16.57
CA LEU A 306 -0.24 11.92 16.30
C LEU A 306 0.27 11.16 17.54
N ASP A 307 1.12 11.76 18.36
CA ASP A 307 1.61 11.16 19.60
C ASP A 307 0.45 10.85 20.57
N ASN A 308 -0.54 11.73 20.65
CA ASN A 308 -1.75 11.50 21.44
C ASN A 308 -2.62 10.37 20.87
N ILE A 309 -2.82 10.35 19.56
CA ILE A 309 -3.60 9.31 18.87
C ILE A 309 -2.94 7.92 18.99
N TYR A 310 -1.60 7.86 19.00
CA TYR A 310 -0.85 6.64 19.21
C TYR A 310 -1.00 6.11 20.65
N ALA A 311 -0.91 6.99 21.65
CA ALA A 311 -1.12 6.64 23.05
C ALA A 311 -2.53 6.04 23.26
N ASP A 312 -3.57 6.69 22.76
CA ASP A 312 -4.95 6.19 22.84
C ASP A 312 -5.14 4.81 22.17
N PHE A 313 -4.29 4.44 21.21
CA PHE A 313 -4.40 3.20 20.45
C PHE A 313 -3.70 2.01 21.12
N PHE A 314 -2.57 2.25 21.79
CA PHE A 314 -1.68 1.22 22.38
C PHE A 314 -1.68 1.19 23.93
N GLU A 315 -2.46 2.05 24.60
CA GLU A 315 -2.50 2.10 26.08
C GLU A 315 -3.08 0.84 26.78
N ASP A 316 -3.62 -0.14 26.04
CA ASP A 316 -4.13 -1.41 26.61
C ASP A 316 -3.13 -2.60 26.55
N ASP A 317 -1.94 -2.43 25.96
CA ASP A 317 -1.02 -3.55 25.68
C ASP A 317 -0.12 -3.93 26.85
N GLN A 318 -0.74 -4.38 27.95
CA GLN A 318 -0.04 -5.14 29.00
C GLN A 318 -0.17 -6.67 28.87
N ASN A 319 -0.75 -7.23 27.79
CA ASN A 319 -0.96 -8.69 27.75
C ASN A 319 -0.87 -9.29 26.33
N GLU A 320 0.34 -9.47 25.79
CA GLU A 320 0.61 -10.39 24.66
C GLU A 320 -0.07 -11.77 24.85
N THR A 321 -0.25 -12.22 26.11
CA THR A 321 -0.90 -13.49 26.43
C THR A 321 -2.43 -13.46 26.44
N LYS A 322 -3.07 -12.28 26.59
CA LYS A 322 -4.54 -12.14 26.41
C LYS A 322 -4.92 -11.97 24.94
N VAL A 323 -4.02 -11.43 24.13
CA VAL A 323 -4.23 -11.15 22.71
C VAL A 323 -4.50 -12.44 21.92
N ASN A 324 -3.73 -13.51 22.19
CA ASN A 324 -3.97 -14.83 21.59
C ASN A 324 -5.31 -15.48 22.04
N MET A 325 -5.79 -15.18 23.24
CA MET A 325 -7.07 -15.71 23.73
C MET A 325 -8.26 -15.03 23.04
N ASN A 326 -8.22 -13.69 22.89
CA ASN A 326 -9.31 -12.93 22.27
C ASN A 326 -9.55 -13.27 20.79
N LEU A 327 -8.52 -13.69 20.04
CA LEU A 327 -8.70 -14.06 18.63
C LEU A 327 -9.29 -15.47 18.47
N LEU A 328 -8.98 -16.39 19.39
CA LEU A 328 -9.65 -17.69 19.49
C LEU A 328 -11.13 -17.53 19.85
N ASP A 329 -11.44 -16.65 20.81
CA ASP A 329 -12.81 -16.37 21.23
C ASP A 329 -13.66 -15.77 20.08
N LEU A 330 -13.04 -15.02 19.16
CA LEU A 330 -13.69 -14.47 17.98
C LEU A 330 -14.06 -15.54 16.93
N LEU A 331 -13.38 -16.70 16.94
CA LEU A 331 -13.70 -17.84 16.07
C LEU A 331 -14.89 -18.64 16.62
N ASP A 332 -15.06 -18.69 17.94
CA ASP A 332 -16.16 -19.39 18.60
C ASP A 332 -17.50 -18.63 18.49
N GLU A 333 -17.49 -17.31 18.24
CA GLU A 333 -18.71 -16.50 18.01
C GLU A 333 -19.22 -16.51 16.55
N ILE A 334 -18.55 -17.21 15.62
CA ILE A 334 -18.90 -17.26 14.19
C ILE A 334 -19.63 -18.56 13.79
N GLU A 335 -19.80 -19.53 14.70
CA GLU A 335 -20.78 -20.64 14.57
C GLU A 335 -22.21 -20.18 14.90
#